data_AF-A0A368F0P1-F1
#
_entry.id   AF-A0A368F0P1-F1
#
_cell.length_a   1.000
_cell.length_b   1.000
_cell.length_c   1.000
_cell.angle_alpha   90.00
_cell.angle_beta   90.00
_cell.angle_gamma   90.00
#
_symmetry.space_group_name_H-M   'P 1'
#
loop_
_entity.id
_entity.type
_entity.pdbx_description
1 polymer ?
#
loop_
_entity_poly.entity_id
_entity_poly.type
_entity_poly.pdbx_seq_one_letter_code
_entity_poly.pdbx_strand_id
1 'polypeptide(L)'
;MHAVLVRSPAKRHHDDVDVCSSSLKRTCRQEGNFPVFPCERERTDFSPFNNTVTVRNIDGVAKALELDDLVDMVLQVTKNIEDPDIAQHIVHLSKRRQQNKAAAARYRDKQKERKQNLQKEQAELEAKNAKLKAIISDLEREVADYKGKIMQMASDLNR
;
A
#
# COMPACT_ATOMS: atom_id res chain seq x y z
N MET A 1 -56.32 5.86 28.21
CA MET A 1 -55.98 5.75 26.78
C MET A 1 -54.57 6.30 26.57
N HIS A 2 -53.53 5.49 26.78
CA HIS A 2 -52.15 5.87 26.44
C HIS A 2 -51.62 4.88 25.41
N ALA A 3 -51.46 5.35 24.17
CA ALA A 3 -50.90 4.56 23.08
C ALA A 3 -49.37 4.62 23.14
N VAL A 4 -48.74 3.47 23.37
CA VAL A 4 -47.28 3.30 23.23
C VAL A 4 -47.01 2.88 21.79
N LEU A 5 -46.45 3.80 20.99
CA LEU A 5 -46.01 3.52 19.62
C LEU A 5 -44.71 2.72 19.66
N VAL A 6 -44.81 1.41 19.44
CA VAL A 6 -43.66 0.53 19.18
C VAL A 6 -43.18 0.79 17.75
N ARG A 7 -41.94 1.29 17.59
CA ARG A 7 -41.28 1.39 16.28
C ARG A 7 -40.50 0.10 16.00
N SER A 8 -40.87 -0.60 14.94
CA SER A 8 -40.14 -1.75 14.37
C SER A 8 -38.82 -1.31 13.70
N PRO A 9 -37.76 -2.14 13.68
CA PRO A 9 -36.52 -1.80 13.00
C PRO A 9 -36.65 -2.03 11.49
N ALA A 10 -36.45 -0.97 10.72
CA ALA A 10 -36.42 -1.02 9.25
C ALA A 10 -35.14 -1.71 8.76
N LYS A 11 -35.31 -2.73 7.90
CA LYS A 11 -34.27 -3.37 7.10
C LYS A 11 -33.59 -2.32 6.22
N ARG A 12 -32.26 -2.23 6.26
CA ARG A 12 -31.49 -1.47 5.26
C ARG A 12 -31.12 -2.40 4.12
N HIS A 13 -31.69 -2.11 2.96
CA HIS A 13 -31.29 -2.63 1.66
C HIS A 13 -29.85 -2.18 1.38
N HIS A 14 -29.03 -3.11 0.89
CA HIS A 14 -27.71 -2.85 0.33
C HIS A 14 -27.94 -2.41 -1.11
N ASP A 15 -27.59 -1.17 -1.45
CA ASP A 15 -27.43 -0.74 -2.84
C ASP A 15 -26.04 -0.14 -3.00
N ASP A 16 -25.22 -0.86 -3.76
CA ASP A 16 -23.90 -0.47 -4.25
C ASP A 16 -24.05 0.69 -5.25
N VAL A 17 -23.58 1.89 -4.88
CA VAL A 17 -23.24 2.94 -5.83
C VAL A 17 -22.06 3.73 -5.28
N ASP A 18 -20.84 3.30 -5.64
CA ASP A 18 -19.61 4.04 -5.37
C ASP A 18 -19.40 5.08 -6.48
N VAL A 19 -20.12 6.20 -6.38
CA VAL A 19 -19.87 7.39 -7.21
C VAL A 19 -19.00 8.35 -6.41
N CYS A 20 -17.71 8.28 -6.72
CA CYS A 20 -16.70 9.23 -6.31
C CYS A 20 -17.07 10.65 -6.77
N SER A 21 -17.48 11.51 -5.83
CA SER A 21 -17.57 12.96 -6.02
C SER A 21 -17.56 13.66 -4.66
N SER A 22 -16.39 14.06 -4.19
CA SER A 22 -16.26 15.01 -3.08
C SER A 22 -15.03 15.88 -3.25
N SER A 23 -15.18 16.84 -4.16
CA SER A 23 -14.46 18.11 -4.11
C SER A 23 -14.73 18.83 -2.77
N LEU A 24 -13.66 19.47 -2.25
CA LEU A 24 -13.60 20.42 -1.12
C LEU A 24 -13.54 19.75 0.25
N LYS A 25 -12.41 19.76 0.96
CA LYS A 25 -11.72 20.98 1.42
C LYS A 25 -10.19 20.81 1.40
N ARG A 26 -9.53 21.72 0.69
CA ARG A 26 -8.10 22.05 0.81
C ARG A 26 -7.88 22.74 2.16
N THR A 27 -6.87 22.31 2.92
CA THR A 27 -5.99 23.25 3.61
C THR A 27 -4.55 22.89 3.26
N CYS A 28 -3.94 23.83 2.54
CA CYS A 28 -2.53 24.13 2.33
C CYS A 28 -1.50 22.98 2.38
N ARG A 29 -0.98 22.61 1.19
CA ARG A 29 0.46 22.36 1.05
C ARG A 29 0.99 23.31 -0.01
N GLN A 30 1.66 24.36 0.48
CA GLN A 30 2.34 25.36 -0.32
C GLN A 30 3.48 24.67 -1.06
N GLU A 31 3.54 24.85 -2.38
CA GLU A 31 4.69 24.44 -3.17
C GLU A 31 5.88 25.33 -2.79
N GLY A 32 6.91 24.69 -2.25
CA GLY A 32 8.19 25.29 -1.95
C GLY A 32 9.24 24.20 -2.11
N ASN A 33 10.26 24.50 -2.91
CA ASN A 33 11.45 23.68 -3.15
C ASN A 33 11.78 22.76 -1.98
N PHE A 34 11.55 21.46 -2.16
CA PHE A 34 12.18 20.48 -1.30
C PHE A 34 13.66 20.47 -1.68
N PRO A 35 14.60 20.74 -0.76
CA PRO A 35 15.94 20.22 -0.97
C PRO A 35 15.77 18.71 -1.20
N VAL A 36 16.38 18.21 -2.27
CA VAL A 36 16.57 16.77 -2.47
C VAL A 36 17.40 16.33 -1.28
N PHE A 37 16.74 15.98 -0.18
CA PHE A 37 17.38 15.25 0.89
C PHE A 37 17.85 13.96 0.24
N PRO A 38 19.15 13.65 0.28
CA PRO A 38 19.59 12.31 0.00
C PRO A 38 18.85 11.44 1.00
N CYS A 39 17.84 10.72 0.51
CA CYS A 39 17.28 9.62 1.25
C CYS A 39 18.31 8.50 1.13
N GLU A 40 19.50 8.72 1.71
CA GLU A 40 20.29 7.66 2.30
C GLU A 40 19.53 7.22 3.56
N ARG A 41 18.31 6.71 3.32
CA ARG A 41 17.80 5.69 4.20
C ARG A 41 18.68 4.51 3.85
N GLU A 42 19.82 4.43 4.55
CA GLU A 42 20.53 3.18 4.76
C GLU A 42 19.46 2.10 4.79
N ARG A 43 19.66 1.08 3.95
CA ARG A 43 18.97 -0.19 4.11
C ARG A 43 19.35 -0.69 5.49
N THR A 44 18.70 -0.15 6.51
CA THR A 44 18.37 -0.89 7.70
C THR A 44 17.46 -1.96 7.14
N ASP A 45 18.10 -3.06 6.78
CA ASP A 45 17.49 -4.37 6.85
C ASP A 45 16.67 -4.30 8.13
N PHE A 46 15.36 -4.16 7.98
CA PHE A 46 14.44 -4.26 9.11
C PHE A 46 14.68 -5.67 9.61
N SER A 47 15.59 -5.82 10.58
CA SER A 47 15.68 -7.02 11.37
C SER A 47 14.25 -7.24 11.82
N PRO A 48 13.59 -8.35 11.41
CA PRO A 48 12.29 -8.67 11.96
C PRO A 48 12.53 -8.66 13.46
N PHE A 49 11.84 -7.76 14.16
CA PHE A 49 11.93 -7.67 15.61
C PHE A 49 11.85 -9.11 16.12
N ASN A 50 12.85 -9.54 16.89
CA ASN A 50 12.87 -10.88 17.45
C ASN A 50 11.64 -10.97 18.36
N ASN A 51 10.53 -11.46 17.82
CA ASN A 51 9.25 -11.59 18.53
C ASN A 51 9.29 -12.79 19.49
N THR A 52 10.48 -13.32 19.78
CA THR A 52 10.70 -14.51 20.58
C THR A 52 11.08 -14.13 22.00
N VAL A 53 10.31 -14.64 22.96
CA VAL A 53 10.53 -14.47 24.39
C VAL A 53 10.93 -15.83 24.96
N THR A 54 11.98 -15.85 25.79
CA THR A 54 12.37 -17.06 26.53
C THR A 54 11.57 -17.14 27.82
N VAL A 55 10.72 -18.16 27.94
CA VAL A 55 9.94 -18.45 29.15
C VAL A 55 10.56 -19.67 29.84
N ARG A 56 10.71 -19.63 31.16
CA ARG A 56 11.12 -20.80 31.95
C ARG A 56 9.90 -21.49 32.53
N ASN A 57 9.84 -22.81 32.35
CA ASN A 57 8.85 -23.65 33.00
C ASN A 57 9.22 -23.89 34.48
N ILE A 58 8.26 -24.44 35.23
CA ILE A 58 8.39 -24.77 36.65
C ILE A 58 9.53 -25.77 36.89
N ASP A 59 9.82 -26.64 35.90
CA ASP A 59 10.93 -27.59 35.91
C ASP A 59 12.31 -26.95 35.59
N GLY A 60 12.37 -25.61 35.46
CA GLY A 60 13.60 -24.86 35.16
C GLY A 60 14.00 -24.85 33.68
N VAL A 61 13.30 -25.59 32.81
CA VAL A 61 13.58 -25.66 31.37
C VAL A 61 13.16 -24.36 30.68
N ALA A 62 14.10 -23.70 30.00
CA ALA A 62 13.85 -22.51 29.21
C ALA A 62 13.39 -22.89 27.78
N LYS A 63 12.29 -22.30 27.33
CA LYS A 63 11.76 -22.47 25.98
C LYS A 63 11.57 -21.09 25.32
N ALA A 64 12.01 -20.95 24.07
CA ALA A 64 11.70 -19.78 23.26
C ALA A 64 10.29 -19.91 22.68
N LEU A 65 9.46 -18.90 22.86
CA LEU A 65 8.10 -18.81 22.33
C LEU A 65 7.92 -17.53 21.57
N GLU A 66 7.11 -17.54 20.51
CA GLU A 66 6.69 -16.29 19.89
C GLU A 66 5.74 -15.53 20.82
N LEU A 67 5.84 -14.20 20.80
CA LEU A 67 5.00 -13.31 21.60
C LEU A 67 3.52 -13.53 21.27
N ASP A 68 3.21 -13.85 20.01
CA ASP A 68 1.88 -14.20 19.56
C ASP A 68 1.34 -15.45 20.30
N ASP A 69 2.14 -16.52 20.41
CA ASP A 69 1.78 -17.77 21.09
C ASP A 69 1.63 -17.57 22.60
N LEU A 70 2.50 -16.75 23.19
CA LEU A 70 2.44 -16.42 24.62
C LEU A 70 1.15 -15.68 24.95
N VAL A 71 0.79 -14.68 24.13
CA VAL A 71 -0.45 -13.92 24.29
C VAL A 71 -1.66 -14.82 24.14
N ASP A 72 -1.67 -15.74 23.16
CA ASP A 72 -2.78 -16.66 22.96
C ASP A 72 -2.93 -17.64 24.14
N MET A 73 -1.82 -18.10 24.72
CA MET A 73 -1.84 -18.93 25.94
C MET A 73 -2.38 -18.17 27.16
N VAL A 74 -1.96 -16.92 27.37
CA VAL A 74 -2.46 -16.08 28.46
C VAL A 74 -3.95 -15.76 28.27
N LEU A 75 -4.37 -15.42 27.05
CA LEU A 75 -5.79 -15.19 26.74
C LEU A 75 -6.63 -16.45 26.94
N GLN A 76 -6.09 -17.63 26.63
CA GLN A 76 -6.77 -18.90 26.87
C GLN A 76 -6.91 -19.22 28.37
N VAL A 77 -5.88 -18.98 29.18
CA VAL A 77 -5.93 -19.20 30.65
C VAL A 77 -6.91 -18.22 31.31
N THR A 78 -6.84 -16.94 30.93
CA THR A 78 -7.72 -15.90 31.48
C THR A 78 -9.18 -16.08 31.09
N LYS A 79 -9.48 -16.76 29.97
CA LYS A 79 -10.86 -17.13 29.58
C LYS A 79 -11.50 -18.15 30.52
N ASN A 80 -10.69 -18.93 31.24
CA ASN A 80 -11.19 -19.92 32.20
C ASN A 80 -11.49 -19.32 33.59
N ILE A 81 -11.25 -18.02 33.79
CA ILE A 81 -11.62 -17.30 35.01
C ILE A 81 -13.11 -16.96 34.93
N GLU A 82 -13.89 -17.30 35.96
CA GLU A 82 -15.35 -17.14 36.00
C GLU A 82 -15.82 -15.68 36.22
N ASP A 83 -14.98 -14.70 35.92
CA ASP A 83 -15.34 -13.29 35.99
C ASP A 83 -15.94 -12.83 34.66
N PRO A 84 -17.25 -12.47 34.63
CA PRO A 84 -17.95 -12.13 33.39
C PRO A 84 -17.39 -10.87 32.72
N ASP A 85 -16.85 -9.91 33.48
CA ASP A 85 -16.31 -8.66 32.95
C ASP A 85 -14.95 -8.92 32.27
N ILE A 86 -14.13 -9.76 32.89
CA ILE A 86 -12.84 -10.19 32.33
C ILE A 86 -13.06 -11.03 31.06
N ALA A 87 -14.02 -11.95 31.07
CA ALA A 87 -14.32 -12.80 29.92
C ALA A 87 -14.76 -11.98 28.69
N GLN A 88 -15.63 -10.98 28.87
CA GLN A 88 -16.04 -10.09 27.78
C GLN A 88 -14.87 -9.26 27.24
N HIS A 89 -14.02 -8.74 28.12
CA HIS A 89 -12.84 -7.97 27.72
C HIS A 89 -11.86 -8.80 26.87
N ILE A 90 -11.64 -10.08 27.22
CA ILE A 90 -10.77 -11.00 26.47
C ILE A 90 -11.29 -11.27 25.06
N VAL A 91 -12.60 -11.49 24.91
CA VAL A 91 -13.23 -11.70 23.59
C VAL A 91 -13.11 -10.44 22.73
N HIS A 92 -13.28 -9.26 23.32
CA HIS A 92 -13.11 -8.00 22.60
C HIS A 92 -11.65 -7.78 22.18
N LEU A 93 -10.69 -8.07 23.06
CA LEU A 93 -9.27 -7.89 22.79
C LEU A 93 -8.77 -8.83 21.69
N SER A 94 -9.14 -10.12 21.75
CA SER A 94 -8.79 -11.10 20.72
C SER A 94 -9.35 -10.72 19.35
N LYS A 95 -10.62 -10.27 19.29
CA LYS A 95 -11.24 -9.76 18.05
C LYS A 95 -10.48 -8.55 17.49
N ARG A 96 -10.14 -7.56 18.33
CA ARG A 96 -9.37 -6.37 17.88
C ARG A 96 -7.99 -6.75 17.37
N ARG A 97 -7.31 -7.69 18.02
CA ARG A 97 -5.99 -8.19 17.58
C ARG A 97 -6.08 -8.85 16.21
N GLN A 98 -7.06 -9.75 16.00
CA GLN A 98 -7.25 -10.41 14.71
C GLN A 98 -7.53 -9.41 13.58
N GLN A 99 -8.36 -8.40 13.86
CA GLN A 99 -8.63 -7.31 12.91
C GLN A 99 -7.38 -6.50 12.60
N ASN A 100 -6.56 -6.17 13.61
CA ASN A 100 -5.31 -5.44 13.40
C ASN A 100 -4.30 -6.25 12.59
N LYS A 101 -4.16 -7.56 12.87
CA LYS A 101 -3.30 -8.48 12.10
C LYS A 101 -3.72 -8.53 10.63
N ALA A 102 -5.02 -8.66 10.36
CA ALA A 102 -5.55 -8.62 9.01
C ALA A 102 -5.35 -7.25 8.33
N ALA A 103 -5.56 -6.15 9.05
CA ALA A 103 -5.36 -4.80 8.54
C ALA A 103 -3.88 -4.52 8.22
N ALA A 104 -2.96 -4.98 9.06
CA ALA A 104 -1.52 -4.85 8.84
C ALA A 104 -1.06 -5.65 7.60
N ALA A 105 -1.56 -6.87 7.43
CA ALA A 105 -1.31 -7.67 6.22
C ALA A 105 -1.80 -6.94 4.96
N ARG A 106 -3.08 -6.50 4.95
CA ARG A 106 -3.65 -5.74 3.84
C ARG A 106 -2.89 -4.45 3.54
N TYR A 107 -2.42 -3.75 4.57
CA TYR A 107 -1.61 -2.54 4.38
C TYR A 107 -0.29 -2.85 3.67
N ARG A 108 0.42 -3.90 4.11
CA ARG A 108 1.68 -4.35 3.49
C ARG A 108 1.45 -4.77 2.04
N ASP A 109 0.39 -5.54 1.77
CA ASP A 109 0.04 -5.98 0.43
C ASP A 109 -0.26 -4.79 -0.48
N LYS A 110 -1.07 -3.83 -0.02
CA LYS A 110 -1.38 -2.60 -0.77
C LYS A 110 -0.15 -1.75 -1.04
N GLN A 111 0.80 -1.68 -0.11
CA GLN A 111 2.07 -0.98 -0.33
C GLN A 111 2.94 -1.68 -1.37
N LYS A 112 3.00 -3.02 -1.31
CA LYS A 112 3.72 -3.83 -2.30
C LYS A 112 3.10 -3.67 -3.70
N GLU A 113 1.80 -3.75 -3.80
CA GLU A 113 1.04 -3.56 -5.05
C GLU A 113 1.29 -2.19 -5.65
N ARG A 114 1.20 -1.11 -4.85
CA ARG A 114 1.51 0.25 -5.31
C ARG A 114 2.91 0.36 -5.89
N LYS A 115 3.90 -0.21 -5.20
CA LYS A 115 5.29 -0.20 -5.68
C LYS A 115 5.41 -0.98 -7.00
N GLN A 116 4.79 -2.15 -7.10
CA GLN A 116 4.81 -2.96 -8.32
C GLN A 116 4.13 -2.25 -9.49
N ASN A 117 3.00 -1.59 -9.25
CA ASN A 117 2.29 -0.84 -10.28
C ASN A 117 3.13 0.33 -10.80
N LEU A 118 3.77 1.09 -9.91
CA LEU A 118 4.67 2.18 -10.31
C LEU A 118 5.86 1.67 -11.12
N GLN A 119 6.47 0.54 -10.72
CA GLN A 119 7.58 -0.07 -11.47
C GLN A 119 7.14 -0.55 -12.85
N LYS A 120 5.95 -1.14 -12.95
CA LYS A 120 5.38 -1.58 -14.22
C LYS A 120 5.10 -0.39 -15.14
N GLU A 121 4.47 0.65 -14.62
CA GLU A 121 4.18 1.87 -15.38
C GLU A 121 5.47 2.55 -15.87
N GLN A 122 6.49 2.62 -15.01
CA GLN A 122 7.81 3.12 -15.40
C GLN A 122 8.41 2.31 -16.55
N ALA A 123 8.41 0.98 -16.47
CA ALA A 123 8.93 0.12 -17.53
C ALA A 123 8.15 0.27 -18.84
N GLU A 124 6.82 0.42 -18.77
CA GLU A 124 5.99 0.67 -19.95
C GLU A 124 6.29 2.02 -20.60
N LEU A 125 6.47 3.07 -19.80
CA LEU A 125 6.83 4.40 -20.28
C LEU A 125 8.23 4.43 -20.88
N GLU A 126 9.20 3.76 -20.25
CA GLU A 126 10.56 3.62 -20.78
C GLU A 126 10.57 2.89 -22.12
N ALA A 127 9.81 1.79 -22.25
CA ALA A 127 9.67 1.07 -23.51
C ALA A 127 9.03 1.93 -24.61
N LYS A 128 7.99 2.71 -24.28
CA LYS A 128 7.37 3.66 -25.22
C LYS A 128 8.34 4.77 -25.62
N ASN A 129 9.09 5.31 -24.65
CA ASN A 129 10.07 6.36 -24.90
C ASN A 129 11.18 5.87 -25.84
N ALA A 130 11.69 4.65 -25.63
CA ALA A 130 12.69 4.03 -26.51
C ALA A 130 12.16 3.86 -27.94
N LYS A 131 10.91 3.39 -28.10
CA LYS A 131 10.25 3.27 -29.42
C LYS A 131 10.11 4.61 -30.11
N LEU A 132 9.63 5.63 -29.40
CA LEU A 132 9.46 6.97 -29.95
C LEU A 132 10.80 7.59 -30.35
N LYS A 133 11.85 7.42 -29.54
CA LYS A 133 13.20 7.86 -29.89
C LYS A 133 13.74 7.20 -31.16
N ALA A 134 13.49 5.90 -31.33
CA ALA A 134 13.86 5.19 -32.56
C ALA A 134 13.14 5.77 -33.77
N ILE A 135 11.82 5.98 -33.67
CA ILE A 135 11.02 6.58 -34.75
C ILE A 135 11.50 8.00 -35.09
N ILE A 136 11.78 8.82 -34.07
CA ILE A 136 12.32 10.18 -34.27
C ILE A 136 13.66 10.11 -35.01
N SER A 137 14.57 9.24 -34.59
CA SER A 137 15.88 9.09 -35.23
C SER A 137 15.76 8.64 -36.69
N ASP A 138 14.81 7.75 -37.01
CA ASP A 138 14.57 7.31 -38.38
C ASP A 138 14.02 8.45 -39.25
N LEU A 139 13.05 9.21 -38.73
CA LEU A 139 12.48 10.36 -39.42
C LEU A 139 13.50 11.49 -39.62
N GLU A 140 14.35 11.75 -38.62
CA GLU A 140 15.44 12.72 -38.73
C GLU A 140 16.42 12.35 -39.84
N ARG A 141 16.74 11.06 -39.98
CA ARG A 141 17.57 10.54 -41.07
C ARG A 141 16.90 10.73 -42.43
N GLU A 142 15.63 10.36 -42.56
CA GLU A 142 14.88 10.56 -43.81
C GLU A 142 14.82 12.03 -44.22
N VAL A 143 14.52 12.93 -43.28
CA VAL A 143 14.50 14.37 -43.53
C VAL A 143 15.87 14.89 -43.97
N ALA A 144 16.95 14.42 -43.35
CA ALA A 144 18.31 14.79 -43.76
C ALA A 144 18.61 14.31 -45.19
N ASP A 145 18.24 13.08 -45.53
CA ASP A 145 18.42 12.52 -46.86
C ASP A 145 17.65 13.30 -47.93
N TYR A 146 16.38 13.65 -47.67
CA TYR A 146 15.58 14.45 -48.59
C TYR A 146 16.14 15.86 -48.76
N LYS A 147 16.56 16.51 -47.67
CA LYS A 147 17.23 17.83 -47.74
C LYS A 147 18.51 17.77 -48.58
N GLY A 148 19.34 16.75 -48.37
CA GLY A 148 20.56 16.54 -49.15
C GLY A 148 20.27 16.37 -50.65
N LYS A 149 19.28 15.55 -51.01
CA LYS A 149 18.85 15.38 -52.41
C LYS A 149 18.35 16.69 -53.03
N ILE A 150 17.55 17.47 -52.31
CA ILE A 150 17.05 18.76 -52.77
C ILE A 150 18.22 19.73 -53.02
N MET A 151 19.18 19.81 -52.10
CA MET A 151 20.36 20.67 -52.26
C MET A 151 21.24 20.26 -53.45
N GLN A 152 21.40 18.96 -53.69
CA GLN A 152 22.14 18.45 -54.85
C GLN A 152 21.45 18.86 -56.16
N MET A 153 20.14 18.61 -56.28
CA MET A 153 19.37 19.00 -57.46
C MET A 153 19.41 20.51 -57.71
N ALA A 154 19.33 21.32 -56.65
CA ALA A 154 19.44 22.78 -56.76
C ALA A 154 20.83 23.24 -57.23
N SER A 155 21.89 22.52 -56.84
CA SER A 155 23.26 22.80 -57.28
C SER A 155 23.46 22.42 -58.75
N ASP A 156 22.92 21.28 -59.17
CA ASP A 156 23.00 20.79 -60.55
C ASP A 156 22.24 21.70 -61.53
N LEU A 157 21.16 22.36 -61.10
CA LEU A 157 20.39 23.33 -61.90
C LEU A 157 21.10 24.69 -62.09
N ASN A 158 22.03 25.04 -61.21
CA ASN A 158 22.77 26.31 -61.26
C ASN A 158 24.12 26.20 -62.00
N ARG A 159 24.39 25.07 -62.65
CA ARG A 159 25.63 24.77 -63.38
C ARG A 159 25.41 24.79 -64.89
#